data_AF-A0A2C5YFJ3-F1
#
_entry.id   AF-A0A2C5YFJ3-F1
#
_cell.length_a   1.000
_cell.length_b   1.000
_cell.length_c   1.000
_cell.angle_alpha   90.00
_cell.angle_beta   90.00
_cell.angle_gamma   90.00
#
_symmetry.space_group_name_H-M   'P 1'
#
loop_
_entity.id
_entity.type
_entity.pdbx_description
1 polymer ?
#
loop_
_entity_poly.entity_id
_entity_poly.type
_entity_poly.pdbx_seq_one_letter_code
_entity_poly.pdbx_strand_id
1 'polypeptide(L)'
;MDREEKVISGRVFRANRNTQAAKWNLEVLRRLRQKLELNPEMDILKLLTPAYSSHLEYWKQPGPTPIAQEYASLMLEPKSVLSCDDVRSELAEATDLSVISPLTPDILGLFPGLFISQGIKSLLSRARIVYQATSTVFSIDDKFAIKISPRNLSTEHKALRFLRCHLEDFLAPRSHGLVQLGGYYIMFSTYIPGRTLQEAWPELNLGDRLNVSAQLGELVRELRTVEFCEHNPLGGVWGEGCRDARRDVRHTNVPIRTVAQFENWMYTASQCSKPCVSFLHSLINQEEGAKVVLTHGALQPENIIVQQAENETWKIQGLVDWDASGYYPEYWEAFKATHEVHTIRGHEWSRYLPEIISPLRFPTRWMADRLLESGMEHSSSGASNS
;
A
#
# COMPACT_ATOMS: atom_id res chain seq x y z
N MET A 1 14.03 -66.65 0.66
CA MET A 1 13.66 -66.24 -0.70
C MET A 1 12.17 -66.03 -0.70
N ASP A 2 11.62 -64.82 -0.73
CA ASP A 2 12.19 -63.52 -1.01
C ASP A 2 11.45 -62.43 -0.24
N ARG A 3 12.23 -61.43 0.19
CA ARG A 3 11.75 -60.13 0.65
C ARG A 3 11.45 -59.29 -0.57
N GLU A 4 10.24 -58.75 -0.68
CA GLU A 4 10.02 -57.52 -1.43
C GLU A 4 9.69 -56.40 -0.45
N GLU A 5 10.75 -55.65 -0.10
CA GLU A 5 10.67 -54.35 0.56
C GLU A 5 10.02 -53.33 -0.39
N LYS A 6 8.77 -52.96 -0.11
CA LYS A 6 8.14 -51.80 -0.73
C LYS A 6 8.58 -50.54 0.02
N VAL A 7 9.67 -49.93 -0.46
CA VAL A 7 10.14 -48.61 0.01
C VAL A 7 9.08 -47.57 -0.32
N ILE A 8 8.35 -47.09 0.69
CA ILE A 8 7.46 -45.94 0.58
C ILE A 8 8.33 -44.68 0.61
N SER A 9 8.62 -44.16 -0.58
CA SER A 9 9.23 -42.84 -0.77
C SER A 9 8.26 -41.76 -0.26
N GLY A 10 8.55 -41.19 0.91
CA GLY A 10 7.87 -40.00 1.43
C GLY A 10 8.22 -38.76 0.60
N ARG A 11 7.59 -38.58 -0.56
CA ARG A 11 7.58 -37.28 -1.26
C ARG A 11 6.54 -36.38 -0.60
N VAL A 12 7.00 -35.38 0.16
CA VAL A 12 6.15 -34.26 0.60
C VAL A 12 5.61 -33.57 -0.66
N PHE A 13 4.31 -33.72 -0.94
CA PHE A 13 3.63 -32.94 -1.96
C PHE A 13 3.67 -31.46 -1.54
N ARG A 14 4.54 -30.65 -2.16
CA ARG A 14 4.48 -29.20 -2.02
C ARG A 14 3.42 -28.67 -2.98
N ALA A 15 2.42 -27.98 -2.43
CA ALA A 15 1.41 -27.30 -3.24
C ALA A 15 2.07 -26.32 -4.22
N ASN A 16 1.80 -26.44 -5.52
CA ASN A 16 2.32 -25.52 -6.52
C ASN A 16 1.54 -24.21 -6.46
N ARG A 17 2.11 -23.21 -5.80
CA ARG A 17 1.51 -21.87 -5.64
C ARG A 17 1.73 -20.94 -6.84
N ASN A 18 2.49 -21.37 -7.84
CA ASN A 18 2.92 -20.51 -8.94
C ASN A 18 2.00 -20.56 -10.16
N THR A 19 0.98 -21.41 -10.16
CA THR A 19 -0.01 -21.47 -11.24
C THR A 19 -0.87 -20.20 -11.26
N GLN A 20 -1.42 -19.87 -12.42
CA GLN A 20 -2.28 -18.69 -12.56
C GLN A 20 -3.55 -18.82 -11.71
N ALA A 21 -4.15 -20.02 -11.65
CA ALA A 21 -5.26 -20.33 -10.74
C ALA A 21 -4.88 -20.18 -9.25
N ALA A 22 -3.67 -20.58 -8.85
CA ALA A 22 -3.22 -20.44 -7.47
C ALA A 22 -3.02 -18.97 -7.09
N LYS A 23 -2.37 -18.18 -7.96
CA LYS A 23 -2.20 -16.73 -7.79
C LYS A 23 -3.55 -16.02 -7.70
N TRP A 24 -4.50 -16.41 -8.57
CA TRP A 24 -5.87 -15.92 -8.56
C TRP A 24 -6.57 -16.21 -7.23
N ASN A 25 -6.57 -17.45 -6.76
CA ASN A 25 -7.20 -17.82 -5.50
C ASN A 25 -6.54 -17.14 -4.29
N LEU A 26 -5.22 -16.95 -4.30
CA LEU A 26 -4.53 -16.21 -3.25
C LEU A 26 -4.97 -14.74 -3.20
N GLU A 27 -5.20 -14.11 -4.35
CA GLU A 27 -5.72 -12.74 -4.42
C GLU A 27 -7.17 -12.66 -3.93
N VAL A 28 -8.05 -13.59 -4.33
CA VAL A 28 -9.43 -13.65 -3.81
C VAL A 28 -9.45 -13.88 -2.30
N LEU A 29 -8.63 -14.80 -1.80
CA LEU A 29 -8.50 -15.07 -0.36
C LEU A 29 -8.00 -13.84 0.41
N ARG A 30 -7.02 -13.11 -0.15
CA ARG A 30 -6.51 -11.86 0.44
C ARG A 30 -7.63 -10.83 0.60
N ARG A 31 -8.48 -10.66 -0.43
CA ARG A 31 -9.63 -9.73 -0.38
C ARG A 31 -10.71 -10.18 0.60
N LEU A 32 -11.05 -11.48 0.61
CA LEU A 32 -11.99 -12.05 1.57
C LEU A 32 -11.52 -11.82 3.01
N ARG A 33 -10.22 -12.07 3.28
CA ARG A 33 -9.63 -11.82 4.59
C ARG A 33 -9.77 -10.35 5.00
N GLN A 34 -9.45 -9.41 4.12
CA GLN A 34 -9.60 -7.97 4.41
C GLN A 34 -11.04 -7.58 4.74
N LYS A 35 -12.02 -8.14 4.03
CA LYS A 35 -13.45 -7.91 4.28
C LYS A 35 -13.85 -8.50 5.65
N LEU A 36 -13.42 -9.72 5.97
CA LEU A 36 -13.70 -10.37 7.27
C LEU A 36 -12.98 -9.73 8.46
N GLU A 37 -11.79 -9.15 8.27
CA GLU A 37 -11.10 -8.37 9.30
C GLU A 37 -11.90 -7.11 9.70
N LEU A 38 -12.64 -6.53 8.75
CA LEU A 38 -13.51 -5.37 9.00
C LEU A 38 -14.84 -5.76 9.63
N ASN A 39 -15.45 -6.85 9.16
CA ASN A 39 -16.66 -7.40 9.74
C ASN A 39 -16.58 -8.94 9.78
N PRO A 40 -16.22 -9.52 10.94
CA PRO A 40 -16.06 -10.96 11.09
C PRO A 40 -17.34 -11.78 10.90
N GLU A 41 -18.52 -11.16 10.98
CA GLU A 41 -19.82 -11.84 10.88
C GLU A 41 -20.36 -11.91 9.45
N MET A 42 -19.60 -11.46 8.45
CA MET A 42 -20.07 -11.48 7.06
C MET A 42 -20.21 -12.89 6.48
N ASP A 43 -21.32 -13.10 5.77
CA ASP A 43 -21.57 -14.31 5.01
C ASP A 43 -20.61 -14.39 3.80
N ILE A 44 -19.62 -15.30 3.90
CA ILE A 44 -18.60 -15.52 2.87
C ILE A 44 -19.22 -15.87 1.51
N LEU A 45 -20.35 -16.59 1.49
CA LEU A 45 -21.02 -16.95 0.24
C LEU A 45 -21.64 -15.73 -0.45
N LYS A 46 -22.09 -14.74 0.31
CA LYS A 46 -22.56 -13.46 -0.25
C LYS A 46 -21.41 -12.60 -0.72
N LEU A 47 -20.21 -12.75 -0.15
CA LEU A 47 -19.04 -12.05 -0.63
C LEU A 47 -18.65 -12.54 -2.01
N LEU A 48 -18.66 -13.84 -2.30
CA LEU A 48 -18.33 -14.38 -3.62
C LEU A 48 -19.45 -14.15 -4.65
N THR A 49 -19.10 -13.78 -5.88
CA THR A 49 -20.03 -13.82 -7.01
C THR A 49 -20.28 -15.27 -7.46
N PRO A 50 -21.45 -15.56 -8.04
CA PRO A 50 -21.71 -16.84 -8.70
C PRO A 50 -20.68 -17.19 -9.79
N ALA A 51 -20.00 -16.19 -10.34
CA ALA A 51 -19.00 -16.34 -11.40
C ALA A 51 -17.63 -16.84 -10.90
N TYR A 52 -17.37 -16.88 -9.59
CA TYR A 52 -16.07 -17.30 -9.03
C TYR A 52 -15.63 -18.67 -9.54
N SER A 53 -16.51 -19.67 -9.44
CA SER A 53 -16.20 -21.04 -9.85
C SER A 53 -15.84 -21.13 -11.33
N SER A 54 -16.58 -20.42 -12.19
CA SER A 54 -16.33 -20.37 -13.63
C SER A 54 -14.98 -19.72 -13.98
N HIS A 55 -14.60 -18.65 -13.28
CA HIS A 55 -13.29 -18.00 -13.45
C HIS A 55 -12.14 -18.88 -12.96
N LEU A 56 -12.33 -19.59 -11.85
CA LEU A 56 -11.32 -20.50 -11.34
C LEU A 56 -11.08 -21.65 -12.33
N GLU A 57 -12.14 -22.20 -12.93
CA GLU A 57 -11.99 -23.24 -13.97
C GLU A 57 -11.28 -22.72 -15.22
N TYR A 58 -11.51 -21.47 -15.63
CA TYR A 58 -10.75 -20.85 -16.73
C TYR A 58 -9.24 -20.83 -16.44
N TRP A 59 -8.84 -20.36 -15.25
CA TRP A 59 -7.41 -20.26 -14.88
C TRP A 59 -6.71 -21.61 -14.64
N LYS A 60 -7.48 -22.69 -14.49
CA LYS A 60 -6.96 -24.06 -14.39
C LYS A 60 -6.64 -24.67 -15.76
N GLN A 61 -7.12 -24.08 -16.85
CA GLN A 61 -6.85 -24.62 -18.19
C GLN A 61 -5.37 -24.42 -18.58
N PRO A 62 -4.76 -25.38 -19.31
CA PRO A 62 -3.40 -25.25 -19.81
C PRO A 62 -3.29 -24.04 -20.75
N GLY A 63 -2.20 -23.29 -20.60
CA GLY A 63 -1.92 -21.94 -21.14
C GLY A 63 -2.80 -21.43 -22.30
N PRO A 64 -3.34 -20.20 -22.19
CA PRO A 64 -4.26 -19.66 -23.19
C PRO A 64 -3.58 -19.53 -24.56
N THR A 65 -4.29 -19.88 -25.63
CA THR A 65 -3.96 -19.44 -26.98
C THR A 65 -3.96 -17.90 -27.05
N PRO A 66 -3.24 -17.27 -27.99
CA PRO A 66 -3.19 -15.81 -28.12
C PRO A 66 -4.58 -15.14 -28.18
N ILE A 67 -5.55 -15.84 -28.78
CA ILE A 67 -6.95 -15.42 -28.87
C ILE A 67 -7.63 -15.43 -27.48
N ALA A 68 -7.34 -16.41 -26.62
CA ALA A 68 -7.87 -16.46 -25.27
C ALA A 68 -7.24 -15.39 -24.35
N GLN A 69 -6.03 -14.91 -24.62
CA GLN A 69 -5.44 -13.75 -23.92
C GLN A 69 -6.14 -12.44 -24.30
N GLU A 70 -6.48 -12.27 -25.57
CA GLU A 70 -7.23 -11.11 -26.06
C GLU A 70 -8.67 -11.12 -25.52
N TYR A 71 -9.32 -12.29 -25.51
CA TYR A 71 -10.63 -12.49 -24.88
C TYR A 71 -10.61 -12.37 -23.34
N ALA A 72 -9.53 -12.78 -22.64
CA ALA A 72 -9.40 -12.59 -21.19
C ALA A 72 -9.20 -11.11 -20.80
N SER A 73 -8.62 -10.33 -21.71
CA SER A 73 -8.49 -8.88 -21.54
C SER A 73 -9.83 -8.16 -21.75
N LEU A 74 -10.74 -8.78 -22.51
CA LEU A 74 -12.11 -8.31 -22.78
C LEU A 74 -13.17 -8.84 -21.79
N MET A 75 -12.98 -10.04 -21.23
CA MET A 75 -13.94 -10.77 -20.40
C MET A 75 -13.67 -10.61 -18.90
N LEU A 76 -13.68 -9.37 -18.40
CA LEU A 76 -13.68 -9.01 -16.97
C LEU A 76 -12.28 -8.70 -16.41
N GLU A 77 -12.11 -7.46 -15.98
CA GLU A 77 -11.07 -7.14 -15.01
C GLU A 77 -11.20 -8.07 -13.79
N PRO A 78 -10.10 -8.40 -13.09
CA PRO A 78 -10.09 -9.10 -11.79
C PRO A 78 -10.97 -8.53 -10.66
N LYS A 79 -11.77 -7.51 -10.96
CA LYS A 79 -12.46 -6.60 -10.05
C LYS A 79 -13.92 -6.97 -9.76
N SER A 80 -14.49 -8.01 -10.37
CA SER A 80 -15.94 -8.29 -10.29
C SER A 80 -16.29 -9.67 -9.72
N VAL A 81 -15.44 -10.24 -8.85
CA VAL A 81 -15.63 -11.60 -8.35
C VAL A 81 -16.21 -11.63 -6.93
N LEU A 82 -16.34 -10.48 -6.25
CA LEU A 82 -17.17 -10.32 -5.07
C LEU A 82 -18.44 -9.52 -5.37
N SER A 83 -19.60 -9.95 -4.86
CA SER A 83 -20.91 -9.34 -5.19
C SER A 83 -21.07 -7.89 -4.70
N CYS A 84 -20.16 -7.48 -3.80
CA CYS A 84 -20.10 -6.20 -3.11
C CYS A 84 -18.79 -5.45 -3.46
N ASP A 85 -18.28 -5.63 -4.68
CA ASP A 85 -17.02 -4.99 -5.10
C ASP A 85 -17.22 -3.48 -5.28
N ASP A 86 -18.39 -3.02 -5.71
CA ASP A 86 -18.64 -1.60 -5.94
C ASP A 86 -19.26 -0.91 -4.71
N VAL A 87 -18.43 -0.13 -4.02
CA VAL A 87 -18.83 0.67 -2.84
C VAL A 87 -19.96 1.64 -3.12
N ARG A 88 -20.25 1.97 -4.39
CA ARG A 88 -21.39 2.81 -4.77
C ARG A 88 -22.73 2.21 -4.35
N SER A 89 -22.87 0.88 -4.44
CA SER A 89 -24.09 0.17 -4.02
C SER A 89 -24.28 0.23 -2.50
N GLU A 90 -23.19 0.16 -1.73
CA GLU A 90 -23.22 0.26 -0.27
C GLU A 90 -23.60 1.68 0.19
N LEU A 91 -23.16 2.70 -0.55
CA LEU A 91 -23.45 4.10 -0.26
C LEU A 91 -24.81 4.58 -0.80
N ALA A 92 -25.51 3.79 -1.62
CA ALA A 92 -26.74 4.21 -2.29
C ALA A 92 -27.81 4.73 -1.30
N GLU A 93 -28.01 4.02 -0.20
CA GLU A 93 -29.00 4.36 0.83
C GLU A 93 -28.40 5.09 2.05
N ALA A 94 -27.07 5.31 2.08
CA ALA A 94 -26.41 5.95 3.22
C ALA A 94 -26.84 7.42 3.40
N THR A 95 -27.13 7.84 4.63
CA THR A 95 -27.57 9.22 4.95
C THR A 95 -26.80 9.83 6.12
N ASP A 96 -26.06 9.02 6.86
CA ASP A 96 -25.20 9.33 7.99
C ASP A 96 -23.93 10.06 7.55
N LEU A 97 -24.04 11.35 7.26
CA LEU A 97 -22.90 12.18 6.88
C LEU A 97 -22.25 12.82 8.12
N SER A 98 -20.93 12.67 8.25
CA SER A 98 -20.09 13.44 9.17
C SER A 98 -18.97 14.15 8.41
N VAL A 99 -18.83 15.47 8.59
CA VAL A 99 -17.76 16.23 7.96
C VAL A 99 -16.57 16.29 8.93
N ILE A 100 -15.50 15.55 8.60
CA ILE A 100 -14.27 15.52 9.39
C ILE A 100 -13.39 16.72 9.04
N SER A 101 -13.33 17.06 7.76
CA SER A 101 -12.62 18.22 7.21
C SER A 101 -13.46 18.83 6.08
N PRO A 102 -13.76 20.14 6.10
CA PRO A 102 -14.63 20.77 5.12
C PRO A 102 -14.21 20.52 3.68
N LEU A 103 -15.19 20.27 2.81
CA LEU A 103 -14.96 20.19 1.37
C LEU A 103 -14.65 21.58 0.82
N THR A 104 -13.65 21.68 -0.05
CA THR A 104 -13.28 22.93 -0.73
C THR A 104 -14.38 23.40 -1.69
N PRO A 105 -14.44 24.71 -2.02
CA PRO A 105 -15.38 25.25 -2.99
C PRO A 105 -15.32 24.54 -4.36
N ASP A 106 -14.13 24.10 -4.78
CA ASP A 106 -13.95 23.37 -6.04
C ASP A 106 -14.76 22.06 -6.07
N ILE A 107 -14.76 21.31 -4.96
CA ILE A 107 -15.53 20.07 -4.83
C ILE A 107 -17.03 20.36 -4.72
N LEU A 108 -17.42 21.34 -3.90
CA LEU A 108 -18.83 21.73 -3.74
C LEU A 108 -19.42 22.25 -5.06
N GLY A 109 -18.62 22.92 -5.88
CA GLY A 109 -18.99 23.39 -7.22
C GLY A 109 -19.31 22.28 -8.22
N LEU A 110 -18.92 21.03 -7.96
CA LEU A 110 -19.24 19.88 -8.82
C LEU A 110 -20.67 19.36 -8.64
N PHE A 111 -21.38 19.79 -7.59
CA PHE A 111 -22.76 19.39 -7.29
C PHE A 111 -23.57 20.56 -6.69
N PRO A 112 -23.74 21.67 -7.43
CA PRO A 112 -24.35 22.88 -6.91
C PRO A 112 -25.79 22.63 -6.45
N GLY A 113 -26.13 23.14 -5.26
CA GLY A 113 -27.50 23.06 -4.71
C GLY A 113 -27.89 21.70 -4.12
N LEU A 114 -26.99 20.71 -4.13
CA LEU A 114 -27.23 19.42 -3.47
C LEU A 114 -26.66 19.40 -2.05
N PHE A 115 -27.33 18.68 -1.15
CA PHE A 115 -26.71 18.30 0.12
C PHE A 115 -25.48 17.43 -0.14
N ILE A 116 -24.44 17.55 0.70
CA ILE A 116 -23.16 16.86 0.49
C ILE A 116 -23.34 15.35 0.26
N SER A 117 -24.18 14.66 1.04
CA SER A 117 -24.43 13.23 0.85
C SER A 117 -25.02 12.89 -0.53
N GLN A 118 -25.96 13.70 -1.03
CA GLN A 118 -26.52 13.55 -2.39
C GLN A 118 -25.50 13.92 -3.46
N GLY A 119 -24.73 14.98 -3.23
CA GLY A 119 -23.66 15.43 -4.12
C GLY A 119 -22.59 14.36 -4.31
N ILE A 120 -22.13 13.72 -3.24
CA ILE A 120 -21.18 12.60 -3.29
C ILE A 120 -21.72 11.45 -4.12
N LYS A 121 -22.97 11.02 -3.89
CA LYS A 121 -23.61 9.96 -4.69
C LYS A 121 -23.70 10.33 -6.17
N SER A 122 -24.09 11.58 -6.46
CA SER A 122 -24.15 12.12 -7.82
C SER A 122 -22.77 12.21 -8.49
N LEU A 123 -21.70 12.45 -7.73
CA LEU A 123 -20.35 12.42 -8.25
C LEU A 123 -19.91 10.99 -8.57
N LEU A 124 -20.16 10.05 -7.67
CA LEU A 124 -19.75 8.66 -7.82
C LEU A 124 -20.46 7.95 -8.98
N SER A 125 -21.70 8.34 -9.32
CA SER A 125 -22.43 7.77 -10.45
C SER A 125 -21.77 8.04 -11.80
N ARG A 126 -21.02 9.15 -11.92
CA ARG A 126 -20.27 9.54 -13.12
C ARG A 126 -18.74 9.37 -13.01
N ALA A 127 -18.25 8.95 -11.86
CA ALA A 127 -16.82 8.80 -11.61
C ALA A 127 -16.29 7.45 -12.16
N ARG A 128 -15.04 7.45 -12.63
CA ARG A 128 -14.36 6.25 -13.16
C ARG A 128 -13.50 5.63 -12.06
N ILE A 129 -13.66 4.33 -11.81
CA ILE A 129 -12.78 3.59 -10.89
C ILE A 129 -11.37 3.54 -11.48
N VAL A 130 -10.38 4.02 -10.73
CA VAL A 130 -8.95 3.94 -11.10
C VAL A 130 -8.20 2.87 -10.31
N TYR A 131 -8.64 2.59 -9.08
CA TYR A 131 -8.07 1.56 -8.22
C TYR A 131 -9.13 0.92 -7.34
N GLN A 132 -9.01 -0.38 -7.06
CA GLN A 132 -9.98 -1.11 -6.24
C GLN A 132 -9.31 -2.25 -5.48
N ALA A 133 -9.32 -2.14 -4.15
CA ALA A 133 -8.90 -3.17 -3.20
C ALA A 133 -9.72 -3.00 -1.91
N THR A 134 -9.09 -2.93 -0.73
CA THR A 134 -9.81 -2.57 0.51
C THR A 134 -10.36 -1.15 0.43
N SER A 135 -9.65 -0.25 -0.25
CA SER A 135 -10.14 1.08 -0.61
C SER A 135 -10.43 1.11 -2.11
N THR A 136 -11.41 1.93 -2.51
CA THR A 136 -11.70 2.22 -3.92
C THR A 136 -11.33 3.66 -4.22
N VAL A 137 -10.59 3.89 -5.28
CA VAL A 137 -10.25 5.23 -5.76
C VAL A 137 -10.99 5.48 -7.07
N PHE A 138 -11.70 6.59 -7.13
CA PHE A 138 -12.37 7.08 -8.32
C PHE A 138 -11.66 8.33 -8.84
N SER A 139 -11.75 8.56 -10.14
CA SER A 139 -11.38 9.81 -10.81
C SER A 139 -12.62 10.51 -11.34
N ILE A 140 -12.62 11.84 -11.26
CA ILE A 140 -13.66 12.72 -11.81
C ILE A 140 -12.98 13.74 -12.70
N ASP A 141 -13.40 13.73 -13.98
CA ASP A 141 -12.97 14.66 -15.02
C ASP A 141 -11.43 14.78 -15.13
N ASP A 142 -10.71 13.71 -14.77
CA ASP A 142 -9.24 13.62 -14.61
C ASP A 142 -8.63 14.80 -13.81
N LYS A 143 -9.41 15.37 -12.89
CA LYS A 143 -9.02 16.51 -12.02
C LYS A 143 -9.03 16.17 -10.55
N PHE A 144 -10.02 15.39 -10.12
CA PHE A 144 -10.19 15.03 -8.71
C PHE A 144 -10.20 13.53 -8.52
N ALA A 145 -9.59 13.09 -7.42
CA ALA A 145 -9.64 11.73 -6.94
C ALA A 145 -10.56 11.65 -5.72
N ILE A 146 -11.35 10.57 -5.65
CA ILE A 146 -12.15 10.22 -4.47
C ILE A 146 -11.66 8.87 -3.96
N LYS A 147 -11.01 8.85 -2.80
CA LYS A 147 -10.62 7.61 -2.11
C LYS A 147 -11.69 7.28 -1.07
N ILE A 148 -12.33 6.12 -1.23
CA ILE A 148 -13.33 5.59 -0.31
C ILE A 148 -12.73 4.38 0.40
N SER A 149 -12.76 4.40 1.72
CA SER A 149 -12.12 3.40 2.55
C SER A 149 -12.96 3.11 3.79
N PRO A 150 -13.10 1.83 4.21
CA PRO A 150 -13.64 1.49 5.51
C PRO A 150 -12.65 1.83 6.65
N ARG A 151 -11.38 2.05 6.31
CA ARG A 151 -10.32 2.47 7.25
C ARG A 151 -10.20 3.99 7.29
N ASN A 152 -9.81 4.52 8.44
CA ASN A 152 -9.63 5.94 8.66
C ASN A 152 -8.58 6.54 7.71
N LEU A 153 -8.96 7.57 6.95
CA LEU A 153 -8.11 8.31 6.00
C LEU A 153 -7.55 9.62 6.59
N SER A 154 -7.71 9.87 7.88
CA SER A 154 -7.29 11.11 8.52
C SER A 154 -5.79 11.34 8.43
N THR A 155 -4.96 10.31 8.56
CA THR A 155 -3.49 10.45 8.50
C THR A 155 -3.07 10.94 7.13
N GLU A 156 -3.55 10.30 6.07
CA GLU A 156 -3.27 10.70 4.68
C GLU A 156 -3.79 12.12 4.39
N HIS A 157 -5.04 12.41 4.77
CA HIS A 157 -5.63 13.75 4.59
C HIS A 157 -4.79 14.85 5.25
N LYS A 158 -4.32 14.58 6.47
CA LYS A 158 -3.51 15.49 7.28
C LYS A 158 -2.09 15.64 6.75
N ALA A 159 -1.49 14.56 6.25
CA ALA A 159 -0.18 14.58 5.61
C ALA A 159 -0.18 15.45 4.35
N LEU A 160 -1.16 15.27 3.47
CA LEU A 160 -1.29 16.08 2.25
C LEU A 160 -1.49 17.57 2.55
N ARG A 161 -2.25 17.90 3.61
CA ARG A 161 -2.38 19.28 4.08
C ARG A 161 -1.07 19.84 4.64
N PHE A 162 -0.34 19.02 5.40
CA PHE A 162 0.96 19.39 5.95
C PHE A 162 1.96 19.69 4.83
N LEU A 163 2.07 18.82 3.82
CA LEU A 163 2.93 19.02 2.66
C LEU A 163 2.59 20.31 1.94
N ARG A 164 1.30 20.57 1.65
CA ARG A 164 0.88 21.81 1.00
C ARG A 164 1.34 23.08 1.73
N CYS A 165 1.41 23.05 3.06
CA CYS A 165 1.85 24.19 3.85
C CYS A 165 3.37 24.37 3.89
N HIS A 166 4.16 23.31 3.71
CA HIS A 166 5.62 23.35 3.88
C HIS A 166 6.39 23.22 2.57
N LEU A 167 5.79 22.59 1.56
CA LEU A 167 6.34 22.34 0.23
C LEU A 167 5.22 22.52 -0.82
N GLU A 168 4.96 23.77 -1.21
CA GLU A 168 3.79 24.13 -2.05
C GLU A 168 3.79 23.45 -3.45
N ASP A 169 4.99 23.30 -4.02
CA ASP A 169 5.23 22.75 -5.36
C ASP A 169 5.58 21.26 -5.35
N PHE A 170 5.55 20.61 -4.18
CA PHE A 170 5.86 19.20 -4.07
C PHE A 170 4.88 18.34 -4.85
N LEU A 171 5.38 17.32 -5.53
CA LEU A 171 4.58 16.42 -6.37
C LEU A 171 3.76 15.42 -5.52
N ALA A 172 2.74 15.94 -4.83
CA ALA A 172 1.76 15.16 -4.08
C ALA A 172 0.33 15.68 -4.33
N PRO A 173 -0.71 14.84 -4.17
CA PRO A 173 -2.10 15.28 -4.31
C PRO A 173 -2.44 16.41 -3.33
N ARG A 174 -3.22 17.42 -3.76
CA ARG A 174 -3.75 18.41 -2.81
C ARG A 174 -5.01 17.85 -2.17
N SER A 175 -5.10 17.93 -0.86
CA SER A 175 -6.30 17.51 -0.13
C SER A 175 -7.41 18.55 -0.25
N HIS A 176 -8.61 18.10 -0.64
CA HIS A 176 -9.80 18.92 -0.88
C HIS A 176 -10.94 18.67 0.12
N GLY A 177 -10.76 17.75 1.07
CA GLY A 177 -11.72 17.49 2.14
C GLY A 177 -11.75 16.03 2.58
N LEU A 178 -12.41 15.76 3.71
CA LEU A 178 -12.58 14.42 4.26
C LEU A 178 -13.94 14.35 4.97
N VAL A 179 -14.75 13.37 4.59
CA VAL A 179 -16.04 13.11 5.24
C VAL A 179 -16.19 11.64 5.56
N GLN A 180 -17.19 11.31 6.36
CA GLN A 180 -17.67 9.96 6.57
C GLN A 180 -19.11 9.87 6.09
N LEU A 181 -19.45 8.80 5.36
CA LEU A 181 -20.79 8.50 4.87
C LEU A 181 -21.00 6.99 4.86
N GLY A 182 -22.08 6.47 5.44
CA GLY A 182 -22.38 5.03 5.44
C GLY A 182 -21.30 4.20 6.13
N GLY A 183 -20.67 4.74 7.19
CA GLY A 183 -19.51 4.12 7.83
C GLY A 183 -18.18 4.21 7.06
N TYR A 184 -18.17 4.66 5.81
CA TYR A 184 -16.96 4.81 4.99
C TYR A 184 -16.33 6.19 5.13
N TYR A 185 -15.00 6.25 5.17
CA TYR A 185 -14.23 7.48 5.01
C TYR A 185 -14.09 7.80 3.53
N ILE A 186 -14.39 9.04 3.15
CA ILE A 186 -14.34 9.54 1.77
C ILE A 186 -13.43 10.77 1.75
N MET A 187 -12.24 10.60 1.18
CA MET A 187 -11.26 11.67 1.00
C MET A 187 -11.31 12.19 -0.43
N PHE A 188 -11.35 13.51 -0.58
CA PHE A 188 -11.23 14.20 -1.87
C PHE A 188 -9.82 14.76 -2.01
N SER A 189 -9.17 14.51 -3.14
CA SER A 189 -7.86 15.08 -3.45
C SER A 189 -7.72 15.41 -4.94
N THR A 190 -6.64 16.09 -5.33
CA THR A 190 -6.27 16.26 -6.73
C THR A 190 -5.95 14.91 -7.34
N TYR A 191 -6.49 14.63 -8.53
CA TYR A 191 -6.08 13.48 -9.32
C TYR A 191 -4.75 13.79 -10.01
N ILE A 192 -3.81 12.85 -9.95
CA ILE A 192 -2.54 12.95 -10.67
C ILE A 192 -2.66 12.10 -11.93
N PRO A 193 -2.71 12.70 -13.13
CA PRO A 193 -2.74 11.96 -14.39
C PRO A 193 -1.44 11.18 -14.61
N GLY A 194 -1.56 9.98 -15.19
CA GLY A 194 -0.42 9.14 -15.52
C GLY A 194 -0.68 7.67 -15.21
N ARG A 195 0.38 6.87 -15.30
CA ARG A 195 0.40 5.45 -14.94
C ARG A 195 1.20 5.28 -13.67
N THR A 196 0.88 4.26 -12.87
CA THR A 196 1.80 3.86 -11.81
C THR A 196 3.12 3.40 -12.42
N LEU A 197 4.22 3.56 -11.69
CA LEU A 197 5.52 3.06 -12.10
C LEU A 197 5.47 1.53 -12.27
N GLN A 198 4.67 0.82 -11.47
CA GLN A 198 4.43 -0.61 -11.66
C GLN A 198 3.88 -0.92 -13.05
N GLU A 199 2.88 -0.17 -13.52
CA GLU A 199 2.27 -0.39 -14.84
C GLU A 199 3.22 -0.04 -15.97
N ALA A 200 4.02 1.03 -15.82
CA ALA A 200 4.98 1.48 -16.82
C ALA A 200 6.26 0.62 -16.85
N TRP A 201 6.58 -0.09 -15.76
CA TRP A 201 7.84 -0.80 -15.56
C TRP A 201 8.30 -1.70 -16.73
N PRO A 202 7.42 -2.49 -17.39
CA PRO A 202 7.81 -3.33 -18.52
C PRO A 202 8.30 -2.56 -19.76
N GLU A 203 7.92 -1.29 -19.89
CA GLU A 203 8.28 -0.41 -21.02
C GLU A 203 9.57 0.38 -20.76
N LEU A 204 10.00 0.49 -19.49
CA LEU A 204 11.18 1.27 -19.11
C LEU A 204 12.46 0.52 -19.47
N ASN A 205 13.30 1.15 -20.30
CA ASN A 205 14.66 0.68 -20.51
C ASN A 205 15.55 1.02 -19.28
N LEU A 206 16.80 0.56 -19.29
CA LEU A 206 17.73 0.79 -18.18
C LEU A 206 17.94 2.29 -17.89
N GLY A 207 18.07 3.11 -18.93
CA GLY A 207 18.23 4.56 -18.80
C GLY A 207 17.01 5.22 -18.17
N ASP A 208 15.80 4.80 -18.56
CA ASP A 208 14.56 5.32 -17.99
C ASP A 208 14.44 4.98 -16.50
N ARG A 209 14.76 3.74 -16.11
CA ARG A 209 14.74 3.30 -14.70
C ARG A 209 15.72 4.12 -13.84
N LEU A 210 16.92 4.36 -14.36
CA LEU A 210 17.92 5.21 -13.68
C LEU A 210 17.47 6.67 -13.60
N ASN A 211 16.82 7.19 -14.64
CA ASN A 211 16.28 8.53 -14.66
C ASN A 211 15.10 8.71 -13.69
N VAL A 212 14.20 7.73 -13.58
CA VAL A 212 13.13 7.73 -12.56
C VAL A 212 13.72 7.63 -11.15
N SER A 213 14.75 6.78 -10.95
CA SER A 213 15.48 6.69 -9.68
C SER A 213 16.06 8.05 -9.26
N ALA A 214 16.75 8.74 -10.17
CA ALA A 214 17.33 10.05 -9.91
C ALA A 214 16.26 11.09 -9.54
N GLN A 215 15.15 11.15 -10.28
CA GLN A 215 14.01 12.03 -9.97
C GLN A 215 13.43 11.75 -8.59
N LEU A 216 13.24 10.47 -8.24
CA LEU A 216 12.77 10.09 -6.91
C LEU A 216 13.76 10.52 -5.82
N GLY A 217 15.06 10.43 -6.08
CA GLY A 217 16.10 10.89 -5.17
C GLY A 217 16.01 12.39 -4.86
N GLU A 218 15.74 13.21 -5.88
CA GLU A 218 15.51 14.65 -5.70
C GLU A 218 14.24 14.94 -4.91
N LEU A 219 13.12 14.26 -5.21
CA LEU A 219 11.88 14.40 -4.44
C LEU A 219 12.06 14.00 -2.97
N VAL A 220 12.78 12.92 -2.69
CA VAL A 220 13.08 12.54 -1.30
C VAL A 220 13.99 13.56 -0.63
N ARG A 221 14.94 14.16 -1.35
CA ARG A 221 15.80 15.22 -0.79
C ARG A 221 14.98 16.46 -0.44
N GLU A 222 14.09 16.88 -1.33
CA GLU A 222 13.14 17.97 -1.08
C GLU A 222 12.23 17.66 0.10
N LEU A 223 11.66 16.46 0.18
CA LEU A 223 10.82 16.05 1.31
C LEU A 223 11.56 16.19 2.66
N ARG A 224 12.86 15.84 2.67
CA ARG A 224 13.72 15.89 3.85
C ARG A 224 14.20 17.30 4.22
N THR A 225 13.90 18.35 3.44
CA THR A 225 14.20 19.73 3.85
C THR A 225 13.22 20.26 4.89
N VAL A 226 12.07 19.60 5.07
CA VAL A 226 11.11 19.97 6.12
C VAL A 226 11.66 19.51 7.47
N GLU A 227 12.06 20.49 8.29
CA GLU A 227 12.75 20.24 9.54
C GLU A 227 11.86 19.54 10.58
N PHE A 228 12.42 18.52 11.21
CA PHE A 228 11.82 17.91 12.39
C PHE A 228 12.08 18.78 13.63
N CYS A 229 11.03 19.11 14.36
CA CYS A 229 11.18 19.74 15.68
C CYS A 229 11.50 18.65 16.72
N GLU A 230 12.67 18.73 17.37
CA GLU A 230 13.19 17.69 18.29
C GLU A 230 12.25 17.36 19.46
N HIS A 231 11.31 18.26 19.79
CA HIS A 231 10.33 18.05 20.86
C HIS A 231 9.04 17.38 20.38
N ASN A 232 8.90 17.10 19.09
CA ASN A 232 7.74 16.37 18.56
C ASN A 232 7.95 14.86 18.70
N PRO A 233 6.86 14.08 18.85
CA PRO A 233 6.95 12.64 18.69
C PRO A 233 7.21 12.25 17.22
N LEU A 234 7.90 11.13 17.01
CA LEU A 234 8.02 10.44 15.74
C LEU A 234 6.65 9.87 15.32
N GLY A 235 6.51 9.65 14.02
CA GLY A 235 5.29 9.14 13.39
C GLY A 235 4.55 10.19 12.58
N GLY A 236 3.23 10.04 12.49
CA GLY A 236 2.38 10.94 11.71
C GLY A 236 2.59 12.42 12.08
N VAL A 237 2.50 13.30 11.07
CA VAL A 237 2.87 14.72 11.18
C VAL A 237 1.96 15.55 12.11
N TRP A 238 0.90 14.94 12.66
CA TRP A 238 0.02 15.54 13.67
C TRP A 238 -0.02 14.75 14.97
N GLY A 239 1.01 13.96 15.24
CA GLY A 239 1.14 13.20 16.50
C GLY A 239 0.30 11.93 16.54
N GLU A 240 -0.08 11.36 15.39
CA GLU A 240 -0.77 10.06 15.29
C GLU A 240 0.09 8.88 15.78
N GLY A 241 1.38 9.14 16.07
CA GLY A 241 2.33 8.13 16.50
C GLY A 241 2.90 7.33 15.34
N CYS A 242 3.82 6.41 15.66
CA CYS A 242 4.46 5.57 14.66
C CYS A 242 3.48 4.48 14.20
N ARG A 243 3.45 4.25 12.89
CA ARG A 243 2.62 3.24 12.24
C ARG A 243 3.51 2.30 11.43
N ASP A 244 3.27 1.00 11.56
CA ASP A 244 3.92 -0.01 10.74
C ASP A 244 2.91 -1.05 10.27
N ALA A 245 2.61 -1.02 8.97
CA ALA A 245 1.80 -2.01 8.29
C ALA A 245 2.74 -2.98 7.55
N ARG A 246 2.90 -4.18 8.09
CA ARG A 246 3.62 -5.32 7.45
C ARG A 246 2.73 -6.55 7.40
N ARG A 247 2.36 -7.07 8.58
CA ARG A 247 1.37 -8.15 8.74
C ARG A 247 0.06 -7.64 9.30
N ASP A 248 0.15 -7.17 10.53
CA ASP A 248 -0.90 -6.41 11.20
C ASP A 248 -0.48 -4.94 11.20
N VAL A 249 -1.47 -4.05 11.20
CA VAL A 249 -1.19 -2.62 11.38
C VAL A 249 -0.88 -2.38 12.85
N ARG A 250 0.35 -1.96 13.13
CA ARG A 250 0.81 -1.62 14.47
C ARG A 250 0.83 -0.11 14.64
N HIS A 251 0.38 0.34 15.80
CA HIS A 251 0.43 1.74 16.20
C HIS A 251 1.11 1.87 17.56
N THR A 252 1.81 2.98 17.77
CA THR A 252 2.28 3.34 19.10
C THR A 252 1.13 3.89 19.93
N ASN A 253 0.99 3.39 21.15
CA ASN A 253 0.05 3.94 22.14
C ASN A 253 0.68 5.01 23.03
N VAL A 254 2.01 5.18 22.93
CA VAL A 254 2.79 6.14 23.70
C VAL A 254 3.68 6.97 22.77
N PRO A 255 3.94 8.25 23.08
CA PRO A 255 4.84 9.07 22.27
C PRO A 255 6.26 8.48 22.20
N ILE A 256 6.73 8.22 20.98
CA ILE A 256 8.13 7.89 20.68
C ILE A 256 8.83 9.18 20.29
N ARG A 257 9.97 9.51 20.91
CA ARG A 257 10.68 10.79 20.72
C ARG A 257 12.12 10.62 20.25
N THR A 258 12.65 9.40 20.31
CA THR A 258 14.02 9.11 19.91
C THR A 258 14.09 7.91 18.98
N VAL A 259 15.15 7.85 18.16
CA VAL A 259 15.43 6.69 17.30
C VAL A 259 15.58 5.41 18.12
N ALA A 260 16.21 5.46 19.29
CA ALA A 260 16.34 4.31 20.18
C ALA A 260 14.97 3.79 20.68
N GLN A 261 14.04 4.70 21.03
CA GLN A 261 12.67 4.31 21.40
C GLN A 261 11.92 3.70 20.21
N PHE A 262 12.12 4.24 19.01
CA PHE A 262 11.54 3.72 17.77
C PHE A 262 12.04 2.31 17.46
N GLU A 263 13.35 2.09 17.51
CA GLU A 263 13.97 0.77 17.30
C GLU A 263 13.46 -0.25 18.32
N ASN A 264 13.44 0.10 19.61
CA ASN A 264 12.89 -0.78 20.64
C ASN A 264 11.41 -1.12 20.39
N TRP A 265 10.59 -0.13 20.01
CA TRP A 265 9.19 -0.39 19.64
C TRP A 265 9.09 -1.34 18.43
N MET A 266 9.90 -1.13 17.39
CA MET A 266 9.90 -1.97 16.20
C MET A 266 10.24 -3.43 16.52
N TYR A 267 11.29 -3.65 17.32
CA TYR A 267 11.77 -4.99 17.69
C TYR A 267 10.91 -5.71 18.73
N THR A 268 10.28 -4.98 19.65
CA THR A 268 9.37 -5.60 20.63
C THR A 268 8.02 -5.92 20.01
N ALA A 269 7.55 -5.11 19.06
CA ALA A 269 6.27 -5.33 18.40
C ALA A 269 6.30 -6.49 17.39
N SER A 270 7.47 -6.93 16.92
CA SER A 270 7.63 -7.99 15.91
C SER A 270 7.42 -9.42 16.41
N GLN A 271 6.89 -9.62 17.62
CA GLN A 271 6.75 -10.93 18.28
C GLN A 271 8.09 -11.68 18.46
N CYS A 272 9.21 -10.96 18.38
CA CYS A 272 10.53 -11.52 18.65
C CYS A 272 10.69 -11.82 20.15
N SER A 273 11.34 -12.94 20.47
CA SER A 273 11.67 -13.27 21.86
C SER A 273 12.69 -12.25 22.43
N LYS A 274 12.68 -12.03 23.75
CA LYS A 274 13.64 -11.12 24.42
C LYS A 274 15.12 -11.40 24.04
N PRO A 275 15.59 -12.66 23.95
CA PRO A 275 16.94 -12.94 23.48
C PRO A 275 17.19 -12.51 22.02
N CYS A 276 16.20 -12.65 21.14
CA CYS A 276 16.29 -12.20 19.74
C CYS A 276 16.40 -10.67 19.66
N VAL A 277 15.57 -9.95 20.41
CA VAL A 277 15.64 -8.47 20.50
C VAL A 277 16.99 -8.02 21.04
N SER A 278 17.51 -8.66 22.11
CA SER A 278 18.84 -8.38 22.65
C SER A 278 19.95 -8.62 21.63
N PHE A 279 19.88 -9.72 20.88
CA PHE A 279 20.83 -10.04 19.82
C PHE A 279 20.80 -8.98 18.70
N LEU A 280 19.61 -8.59 18.23
CA LEU A 280 19.48 -7.54 17.20
C LEU A 280 20.03 -6.19 17.69
N HIS A 281 19.75 -5.80 18.93
CA HIS A 281 20.34 -4.61 19.54
C HIS A 281 21.86 -4.69 19.61
N SER A 282 22.45 -5.88 19.86
CA SER A 282 23.90 -6.04 19.88
C SER A 282 24.56 -5.92 18.51
N LEU A 283 23.82 -6.13 17.41
CA LEU A 283 24.31 -5.93 16.05
C LEU A 283 24.27 -4.46 15.63
N ILE A 284 23.35 -3.67 16.19
CA ILE A 284 23.13 -2.29 15.79
C ILE A 284 24.03 -1.38 16.61
N ASN A 285 24.95 -0.70 15.93
CA ASN A 285 25.73 0.35 16.58
C ASN A 285 24.81 1.54 16.91
N GLN A 286 24.46 1.70 18.18
CA GLN A 286 23.61 2.80 18.65
C GLN A 286 24.30 4.17 18.55
N GLU A 287 25.64 4.21 18.42
CA GLU A 287 26.41 5.44 18.18
C GLU A 287 26.36 5.89 16.72
N GLU A 288 26.04 4.97 15.79
CA GLU A 288 25.71 5.29 14.40
C GLU A 288 24.31 5.90 14.39
N GLY A 289 24.21 7.16 14.82
CA GLY A 289 22.95 7.89 14.90
C GLY A 289 22.24 7.96 13.55
N ALA A 290 20.91 8.11 13.58
CA ALA A 290 20.11 8.36 12.39
C ALA A 290 19.35 9.68 12.56
N LYS A 291 19.32 10.50 11.53
CA LYS A 291 18.50 11.71 11.54
C LYS A 291 17.03 11.34 11.47
N VAL A 292 16.19 12.06 12.21
CA VAL A 292 14.73 12.00 12.04
C VAL A 292 14.37 12.96 10.91
N VAL A 293 13.69 12.43 9.90
CA VAL A 293 13.33 13.17 8.68
C VAL A 293 11.89 12.86 8.29
N LEU A 294 11.29 13.73 7.49
CA LEU A 294 10.00 13.44 6.88
C LEU A 294 10.16 12.33 5.83
N THR A 295 9.32 11.32 5.92
CA THR A 295 9.30 10.13 5.05
C THR A 295 7.90 9.94 4.49
N HIS A 296 7.81 9.36 3.30
CA HIS A 296 6.56 8.90 2.71
C HIS A 296 6.11 7.58 3.35
N GLY A 297 7.06 6.68 3.65
CA GLY A 297 6.81 5.41 4.33
C GLY A 297 6.19 4.31 3.45
N ALA A 298 6.04 4.56 2.15
CA ALA A 298 5.39 3.65 1.20
C ALA A 298 5.81 3.90 -0.27
N LEU A 299 7.10 4.17 -0.53
CA LEU A 299 7.64 4.37 -1.88
C LEU A 299 7.79 3.05 -2.67
N GLN A 300 6.65 2.42 -2.95
CA GLN A 300 6.53 1.27 -3.82
C GLN A 300 6.15 1.73 -5.25
N PRO A 301 6.46 0.95 -6.31
CA PRO A 301 6.17 1.35 -7.68
C PRO A 301 4.69 1.67 -7.97
N GLU A 302 3.76 1.13 -7.19
CA GLU A 302 2.32 1.39 -7.27
C GLU A 302 1.95 2.81 -6.84
N ASN A 303 2.78 3.42 -5.98
CA ASN A 303 2.55 4.71 -5.37
C ASN A 303 3.31 5.85 -6.05
N ILE A 304 4.04 5.56 -7.13
CA ILE A 304 4.77 6.54 -7.93
C ILE A 304 4.05 6.69 -9.26
N ILE A 305 3.49 7.86 -9.54
CA ILE A 305 2.83 8.15 -10.82
C ILE A 305 3.85 8.71 -11.80
N VAL A 306 3.94 8.10 -12.98
CA VAL A 306 4.82 8.49 -14.07
C VAL A 306 4.05 8.75 -15.35
N GLN A 307 4.62 9.59 -16.20
CA GLN A 307 4.13 9.87 -17.54
C GLN A 307 5.31 10.02 -18.50
N GLN A 308 5.15 9.51 -19.71
CA GLN A 308 6.10 9.75 -20.78
C GLN A 308 5.86 11.15 -21.37
N ALA A 309 6.90 11.99 -21.34
CA ALA A 309 6.89 13.31 -21.95
C ALA A 309 7.01 13.23 -23.48
N GLU A 310 6.77 14.34 -24.17
CA GLU A 310 6.81 14.42 -25.65
C GLU A 310 8.17 14.02 -26.25
N ASN A 311 9.24 14.21 -25.49
CA ASN A 311 10.60 13.81 -25.87
C ASN A 311 10.92 12.34 -25.52
N GLU A 312 9.89 11.52 -25.31
CA GLU A 312 9.96 10.11 -24.91
C GLU A 312 10.58 9.84 -23.53
N THR A 313 10.90 10.89 -22.75
CA THR A 313 11.47 10.71 -21.40
C THR A 313 10.39 10.49 -20.35
N TRP A 314 10.60 9.53 -19.46
CA TRP A 314 9.68 9.28 -18.35
C TRP A 314 9.89 10.27 -17.20
N LYS A 315 8.80 10.87 -16.73
CA LYS A 315 8.79 11.85 -15.63
C LYS A 315 7.86 11.42 -14.52
N ILE A 316 8.30 11.57 -13.27
CA ILE A 316 7.43 11.43 -12.10
C ILE A 316 6.46 12.61 -12.09
N GLN A 317 5.17 12.32 -12.06
CA GLN A 317 4.09 13.31 -11.95
C GLN A 317 3.64 13.48 -10.50
N GLY A 318 3.84 12.46 -9.67
CA GLY A 318 3.77 12.61 -8.22
C GLY A 318 3.67 11.32 -7.43
N LEU A 319 3.70 11.49 -6.12
CA LEU A 319 3.70 10.41 -5.13
C LEU A 319 2.31 10.36 -4.46
N VAL A 320 1.71 9.19 -4.40
CA VAL A 320 0.38 8.96 -3.83
C VAL A 320 0.43 8.01 -2.63
N ASP A 321 -0.67 7.91 -1.88
CA ASP A 321 -0.80 7.04 -0.72
C ASP A 321 0.10 7.43 0.47
N TRP A 322 -0.20 8.59 1.05
CA TRP A 322 0.55 9.18 2.17
C TRP A 322 0.12 8.67 3.55
N ASP A 323 -0.57 7.54 3.63
CA ASP A 323 -1.18 7.02 4.86
C ASP A 323 -0.15 6.57 5.92
N ALA A 324 1.06 6.25 5.48
CA ALA A 324 2.19 5.78 6.30
C ALA A 324 3.25 6.86 6.51
N SER A 325 3.02 8.06 5.98
CA SER A 325 3.97 9.16 6.03
C SER A 325 4.11 9.75 7.43
N GLY A 326 5.25 10.40 7.66
CA GLY A 326 5.57 10.98 8.96
C GLY A 326 7.05 11.18 9.18
N TYR A 327 7.39 11.63 10.39
CA TYR A 327 8.77 11.79 10.84
C TYR A 327 9.31 10.47 11.40
N TYR A 328 10.29 9.90 10.71
CA TYR A 328 10.91 8.62 11.07
C TYR A 328 12.42 8.71 10.88
N PRO A 329 13.20 7.76 11.43
CA PRO A 329 14.63 7.68 11.14
C PRO A 329 14.88 7.54 9.65
N GLU A 330 15.93 8.17 9.11
CA GLU A 330 16.15 8.26 7.66
C GLU A 330 16.30 6.92 6.92
N TYR A 331 16.62 5.84 7.64
CA TYR A 331 16.67 4.48 7.12
C TYR A 331 15.29 3.86 6.89
N TRP A 332 14.24 4.38 7.53
CA TRP A 332 12.89 3.82 7.52
C TRP A 332 12.31 3.72 6.11
N GLU A 333 12.54 4.75 5.29
CA GLU A 333 12.08 4.77 3.90
C GLU A 333 12.66 3.59 3.10
N ALA A 334 13.94 3.27 3.31
CA ALA A 334 14.59 2.13 2.66
C ALA A 334 13.94 0.81 3.09
N PHE A 335 13.58 0.66 4.36
CA PHE A 335 13.00 -0.57 4.90
C PHE A 335 11.61 -0.81 4.30
N LYS A 336 10.81 0.26 4.19
CA LYS A 336 9.46 0.20 3.60
C LYS A 336 9.50 0.02 2.09
N ALA A 337 10.38 0.73 1.38
CA ALA A 337 10.55 0.57 -0.06
C ALA A 337 11.06 -0.83 -0.44
N THR A 338 11.74 -1.52 0.48
CA THR A 338 12.20 -2.89 0.30
C THR A 338 11.29 -3.94 0.94
N HIS A 339 10.14 -3.61 1.53
CA HIS A 339 9.33 -4.59 2.31
C HIS A 339 8.98 -5.90 1.54
N GLU A 340 8.97 -5.88 0.20
CA GLU A 340 8.64 -7.04 -0.65
C GLU A 340 9.82 -7.58 -1.49
N VAL A 341 11.08 -7.41 -1.08
CA VAL A 341 12.26 -7.90 -1.85
C VAL A 341 12.24 -9.39 -2.17
N HIS A 342 11.50 -10.19 -1.41
CA HIS A 342 11.38 -11.62 -1.65
C HIS A 342 10.52 -11.94 -2.90
N THR A 343 9.76 -10.97 -3.40
CA THR A 343 9.04 -11.09 -4.68
C THR A 343 9.97 -10.71 -5.84
N ILE A 344 9.75 -11.29 -7.03
CA ILE A 344 10.53 -10.94 -8.23
C ILE A 344 10.45 -9.43 -8.52
N ARG A 345 9.27 -8.84 -8.33
CA ARG A 345 9.00 -7.41 -8.57
C ARG A 345 9.67 -6.51 -7.54
N GLY A 346 9.52 -6.82 -6.25
CA GLY A 346 10.17 -6.04 -5.18
C GLY A 346 11.70 -6.14 -5.24
N HIS A 347 12.24 -7.30 -5.62
CA HIS A 347 13.68 -7.47 -5.85
C HIS A 347 14.19 -6.58 -6.98
N GLU A 348 13.45 -6.47 -8.09
CA GLU A 348 13.86 -5.62 -9.20
C GLU A 348 13.80 -4.14 -8.82
N TRP A 349 12.71 -3.67 -8.22
CA TRP A 349 12.57 -2.27 -7.75
C TRP A 349 13.69 -1.87 -6.78
N SER A 350 14.02 -2.75 -5.83
CA SER A 350 15.04 -2.47 -4.80
C SER A 350 16.43 -2.12 -5.36
N ARG A 351 16.74 -2.57 -6.60
CA ARG A 351 18.00 -2.27 -7.29
C ARG A 351 18.08 -0.85 -7.86
N TYR A 352 16.93 -0.19 -8.02
CA TYR A 352 16.82 1.14 -8.58
C TYR A 352 16.42 2.19 -7.53
N LEU A 353 16.52 1.86 -6.24
CA LEU A 353 16.33 2.86 -5.19
C LEU A 353 17.46 3.90 -5.25
N PRO A 354 17.15 5.20 -5.17
CA PRO A 354 18.15 6.25 -5.19
C PRO A 354 19.05 6.16 -3.95
N GLU A 355 20.29 6.63 -4.09
CA GLU A 355 21.33 6.54 -3.06
C GLU A 355 20.85 7.04 -1.68
N ILE A 356 20.09 8.14 -1.65
CA ILE A 356 19.56 8.75 -0.41
C ILE A 356 18.69 7.80 0.44
N ILE A 357 18.04 6.81 -0.17
CA ILE A 357 17.24 5.76 0.48
C ILE A 357 17.77 4.36 0.17
N SER A 358 19.06 4.25 -0.15
CA SER A 358 19.70 2.96 -0.35
C SER A 358 19.82 2.21 0.98
N PRO A 359 19.44 0.92 1.03
CA PRO A 359 19.71 0.04 2.16
C PRO A 359 21.18 0.00 2.58
N LEU A 360 22.11 0.28 1.66
CA LEU A 360 23.56 0.29 1.90
C LEU A 360 24.01 1.41 2.84
N ARG A 361 23.17 2.43 3.09
CA ARG A 361 23.47 3.49 4.06
C ARG A 361 23.39 2.99 5.51
N PHE A 362 22.57 1.95 5.76
CA PHE A 362 22.36 1.37 7.09
C PHE A 362 22.25 -0.16 7.00
N PRO A 363 23.29 -0.85 6.49
CA PRO A 363 23.20 -2.26 6.07
C PRO A 363 22.87 -3.19 7.23
N THR A 364 23.43 -2.93 8.42
CA THR A 364 23.18 -3.75 9.61
C THR A 364 21.75 -3.60 10.12
N ARG A 365 21.21 -2.37 10.16
CA ARG A 365 19.82 -2.13 10.57
C ARG A 365 18.83 -2.69 9.54
N TRP A 366 19.15 -2.56 8.26
CA TRP A 366 18.34 -3.14 7.18
C TRP A 366 18.30 -4.67 7.28
N MET A 367 19.46 -5.32 7.48
CA MET A 367 19.52 -6.77 7.67
C MET A 367 18.77 -7.22 8.93
N ALA A 368 18.89 -6.48 10.04
CA ALA A 368 18.12 -6.73 11.26
C ALA A 368 16.61 -6.69 10.99
N ASP A 369 16.14 -5.69 10.25
CA ASP A 369 14.73 -5.57 9.86
C ASP A 369 14.27 -6.72 8.95
N ARG A 370 15.09 -7.19 8.01
CA ARG A 370 14.77 -8.39 7.19
C ARG A 370 14.63 -9.66 8.01
N LEU A 371 15.46 -9.82 9.05
CA LEU A 371 15.32 -10.96 9.97
C LEU A 371 13.98 -10.93 10.70
N LEU A 372 13.48 -9.74 11.08
CA LEU A 372 12.14 -9.59 11.65
C LEU A 372 11.05 -10.06 10.69
N GLU A 373 11.12 -9.65 9.41
CA GLU A 373 10.14 -10.04 8.40
C GLU A 373 10.07 -11.55 8.22
N SER A 374 11.23 -12.21 8.08
CA SER A 374 11.31 -13.67 7.89
C SER A 374 10.84 -14.47 9.11
N GLY A 375 11.21 -14.04 10.33
CA GLY A 375 10.78 -14.67 11.58
C GLY A 375 9.28 -14.53 11.80
N MET A 376 8.70 -13.41 11.36
CA MET A 376 7.27 -13.26 11.27
C MET A 376 6.72 -14.31 10.28
N GLU A 377 7.13 -14.35 9.00
CA GLU A 377 6.63 -15.30 7.97
C GLU A 377 6.45 -16.76 8.43
N HIS A 378 7.38 -17.27 9.25
CA HIS A 378 7.41 -18.67 9.69
C HIS A 378 6.50 -18.97 10.89
N SER A 379 6.16 -17.98 11.73
CA SER A 379 5.30 -18.19 12.90
C SER A 379 3.84 -18.51 12.53
N SER A 380 3.38 -18.06 11.37
CA SER A 380 2.04 -18.35 10.85
C SER A 380 1.85 -19.74 10.26
N SER A 381 2.94 -20.45 9.91
CA SER A 381 2.87 -21.86 9.49
C SER A 381 2.86 -22.84 10.67
N GLY A 382 3.16 -22.37 11.89
CA GLY A 382 3.18 -23.20 13.10
C GLY A 382 1.87 -23.21 13.90
N ALA A 383 1.00 -22.22 13.71
CA ALA A 383 -0.24 -22.06 14.48
C ALA A 383 -1.40 -22.96 14.04
N SER A 384 -1.18 -23.88 13.10
CA SER A 384 -2.19 -24.85 12.64
C SER A 384 -2.06 -26.24 13.29
N ASN A 385 -1.17 -26.42 14.27
CA ASN A 385 -1.04 -27.65 15.05
C ASN A 385 -0.95 -27.32 16.55
N SER A 386 -2.10 -27.03 17.17
CA SER A 386 -2.30 -27.17 18.61
C SER A 386 -3.78 -27.31 18.91
#